data_AF-A0A9X2F9U2-F1
#
_entry.id   AF-A0A9X2F9U2-F1
#
_cell.length_a   1.000
_cell.length_b   1.000
_cell.length_c   1.000
_cell.angle_alpha   90.00
_cell.angle_beta   90.00
_cell.angle_gamma   90.00
#
_symmetry.space_group_name_H-M   'P 1'
#
loop_
_entity.id
_entity.type
_entity.pdbx_description
1 polymer ?
#
loop_
_entity_poly.entity_id
_entity_poly.type
_entity_poly.pdbx_seq_one_letter_code
_entity_poly.pdbx_strand_id
1 'polypeptide(L)'
;MILSGQQIRERLGNDIIIDPFDEANLNPNSYNLSLHNELMVYEELVLDMAKANRVRRIEIPAEGLTLSPNQLYLGRTIEKTTTHNLVPQIEGRSSIGRLGLFVHVTAGFGDVGFSGFWTLEMFAVQPIRIYPGVPICQIFYHELTGEVTEYASKYQHNRDIQPSLLHEEFAGGKTPDPQLPLEFGNGTKR
;
A
#
# COMPACT_ATOMS: atom_id res chain seq x y z
N MET A 1 -18.88 3.61 14.35
CA MET A 1 -19.70 4.07 13.20
C MET A 1 -18.75 4.54 12.09
N ILE A 2 -19.24 4.99 10.92
CA ILE A 2 -18.38 5.54 9.85
C ILE A 2 -18.52 7.06 9.80
N LEU A 3 -17.42 7.79 9.64
CA LEU A 3 -17.44 9.25 9.51
C LEU A 3 -18.05 9.70 8.18
N SER A 4 -18.85 10.76 8.23
CA SER A 4 -19.23 11.50 7.01
C SER A 4 -18.06 12.32 6.49
N GLY A 5 -18.11 12.74 5.22
CA GLY A 5 -17.13 13.64 4.62
C GLY A 5 -17.00 14.96 5.38
N GLN A 6 -18.12 15.47 5.90
CA GLN A 6 -18.11 16.65 6.77
C GLN A 6 -17.30 16.40 8.06
N GLN A 7 -17.50 15.25 8.70
CA GLN A 7 -16.73 14.86 9.89
C GLN A 7 -15.26 14.64 9.57
N ILE A 8 -14.93 14.06 8.41
CA ILE A 8 -13.55 13.96 7.94
C ILE A 8 -12.94 15.37 7.84
N ARG A 9 -13.63 16.30 7.18
CA ARG A 9 -13.18 17.69 7.02
C ARG A 9 -12.95 18.39 8.35
N GLU A 10 -13.88 18.26 9.30
CA GLU A 10 -13.80 18.88 10.63
C GLU A 10 -12.64 18.33 11.48
N ARG A 11 -12.21 17.10 11.19
CA ARG A 11 -11.13 16.40 11.89
C ARG A 11 -9.76 16.54 11.22
N LEU A 12 -9.71 17.16 10.03
CA LEU A 12 -8.44 17.44 9.35
C LEU A 12 -7.54 18.35 10.20
N GLY A 13 -6.27 17.97 10.29
CA GLY A 13 -5.25 18.67 11.09
C GLY A 13 -5.25 18.29 12.57
N ASN A 14 -6.23 17.51 13.03
CA ASN A 14 -6.31 16.98 14.40
C ASN A 14 -5.99 15.49 14.41
N ASP A 15 -7.03 14.65 14.44
CA ASP A 15 -6.94 13.19 14.43
C ASP A 15 -6.85 12.60 13.01
N ILE A 16 -7.08 13.40 11.97
CA ILE A 16 -6.89 13.01 10.58
C ILE A 16 -5.92 13.99 9.90
N ILE A 17 -4.88 13.48 9.25
CA ILE A 17 -3.98 14.24 8.38
C ILE A 17 -3.98 13.56 7.02
N ILE A 18 -4.18 14.33 5.97
CA ILE A 18 -4.07 13.90 4.57
C ILE A 18 -3.20 14.93 3.86
N ASP A 19 -2.08 14.51 3.29
CA ASP A 19 -1.12 15.40 2.65
C ASP A 19 -0.64 14.84 1.30
N PRO A 20 -0.95 15.50 0.16
CA PRO A 20 -1.77 16.70 0.04
C PRO A 20 -3.27 16.42 0.22
N PHE A 21 -4.01 17.39 0.77
CA PHE A 21 -5.48 17.38 0.79
C PHE A 21 -6.05 18.26 -0.34
N ASP A 22 -7.00 17.72 -1.09
CA ASP A 22 -7.78 18.43 -2.11
C ASP A 22 -9.27 18.25 -1.82
N GLU A 23 -9.97 19.37 -1.64
CA GLU A 23 -11.40 19.41 -1.37
C GLU A 23 -12.23 18.68 -2.45
N ALA A 24 -11.76 18.67 -3.70
CA ALA A 24 -12.43 17.97 -4.80
C ALA A 24 -12.44 16.43 -4.64
N ASN A 25 -11.55 15.88 -3.81
CA ASN A 25 -11.47 14.45 -3.53
C ASN A 25 -12.33 14.02 -2.33
N LEU A 26 -12.93 14.96 -1.60
CA LEU A 26 -13.79 14.65 -0.46
C LEU A 26 -15.19 14.19 -0.91
N ASN A 27 -15.59 13.01 -0.47
CA ASN A 27 -16.88 12.38 -0.78
C ASN A 27 -17.82 12.46 0.44
N PRO A 28 -19.10 12.05 0.32
CA PRO A 28 -20.06 12.09 1.43
C PRO A 28 -19.66 11.30 2.70
N ASN A 29 -18.79 10.29 2.58
CA ASN A 29 -18.36 9.43 3.69
C ASN A 29 -16.94 8.83 3.47
N SER A 30 -16.15 9.41 2.58
CA SER A 30 -14.79 8.96 2.27
C SER A 30 -13.99 10.09 1.65
N TYR A 31 -12.71 9.86 1.39
CA TYR A 31 -11.84 10.76 0.63
C TYR A 31 -11.12 9.94 -0.45
N ASN A 32 -11.07 10.40 -1.69
CA ASN A 32 -10.36 9.68 -2.75
C ASN A 32 -8.84 9.87 -2.62
N LEU A 33 -8.08 8.78 -2.73
CA LEU A 33 -6.61 8.81 -2.77
C LEU A 33 -6.12 8.52 -4.18
N SER A 34 -5.04 9.18 -4.59
CA SER A 34 -4.54 9.22 -5.95
C SER A 34 -3.36 8.27 -6.16
N LEU A 35 -3.24 7.70 -7.35
CA LEU A 35 -2.18 6.75 -7.69
C LEU A 35 -0.84 7.47 -7.92
N HIS A 36 0.22 7.04 -7.24
CA HIS A 36 1.58 7.50 -7.50
C HIS A 36 2.09 7.05 -8.88
N ASN A 37 3.10 7.72 -9.46
CA ASN A 37 3.57 7.46 -10.82
C ASN A 37 4.54 6.27 -10.95
N GLU A 38 4.78 5.53 -9.87
CA GLU A 38 5.62 4.34 -9.87
C GLU A 38 4.88 3.13 -9.31
N LEU A 39 5.28 1.96 -9.78
CA LEU A 39 4.88 0.65 -9.29
C LEU A 39 6.13 -0.20 -9.01
N MET A 40 5.96 -1.28 -8.25
CA MET A 40 6.93 -2.36 -8.09
C MET A 40 6.30 -3.69 -8.50
N VAL A 41 7.11 -4.59 -9.04
CA VAL A 41 6.74 -5.99 -9.26
C VAL A 41 7.85 -6.89 -8.71
N TYR A 42 7.46 -8.06 -8.19
CA TYR A 42 8.42 -9.07 -7.78
C TYR A 42 9.12 -9.70 -8.99
N GLU A 43 10.40 -10.04 -8.81
CA GLU A 43 11.20 -10.69 -9.85
C GLU A 43 11.17 -12.22 -9.74
N GLU A 44 10.89 -12.75 -8.54
CA GLU A 44 10.80 -14.18 -8.30
C GLU A 44 9.48 -14.78 -8.80
N LEU A 45 9.57 -16.00 -9.33
CA LEU A 45 8.39 -16.82 -9.64
C LEU A 45 7.71 -17.38 -8.39
N VAL A 46 8.51 -17.68 -7.36
CA VAL A 46 8.05 -18.20 -6.07
C VAL A 46 8.45 -17.19 -5.00
N LEU A 47 7.47 -16.62 -4.33
CA LEU A 47 7.70 -15.70 -3.21
C LEU A 47 7.89 -16.50 -1.92
N ASP A 48 9.01 -16.29 -1.24
CA ASP A 48 9.32 -16.90 0.05
C ASP A 48 9.04 -15.91 1.16
N MET A 49 8.10 -16.24 2.06
CA MET A 49 7.70 -15.38 3.17
C MET A 49 8.80 -15.20 4.21
N ALA A 50 9.79 -16.09 4.25
CA ALA A 50 10.93 -16.03 5.17
C ALA A 50 12.13 -15.26 4.59
N LYS A 51 12.03 -14.69 3.38
CA LYS A 51 13.11 -13.95 2.73
C LYS A 51 12.64 -12.60 2.20
N ALA A 52 13.58 -11.67 2.06
CA ALA A 52 13.37 -10.49 1.26
C ALA A 52 13.35 -10.89 -0.23
N ASN A 53 12.20 -10.75 -0.88
CA ASN A 53 12.04 -11.01 -2.32
C ASN A 53 12.47 -9.78 -3.12
N ARG A 54 13.08 -9.96 -4.29
CA ARG A 54 13.56 -8.84 -5.11
C ARG A 54 12.40 -8.20 -5.85
N VAL A 55 12.50 -6.90 -6.00
CA VAL A 55 11.52 -6.08 -6.70
C VAL A 55 12.23 -5.22 -7.74
N ARG A 56 11.52 -4.96 -8.83
CA ARG A 56 11.91 -3.94 -9.81
C ARG A 56 10.82 -2.89 -9.93
N ARG A 57 11.23 -1.64 -10.16
CA ARG A 57 10.31 -0.52 -10.37
C ARG A 57 9.82 -0.45 -11.81
N ILE A 58 8.63 0.11 -11.98
CA ILE A 58 8.00 0.42 -13.26
C ILE A 58 7.41 1.82 -13.13
N GLU A 59 7.81 2.74 -14.01
CA GLU A 59 7.18 4.06 -14.11
C GLU A 59 5.89 3.97 -14.94
N ILE A 60 4.84 4.68 -14.50
CA ILE A 60 3.60 4.83 -15.25
C ILE A 60 3.75 6.10 -16.12
N PRO A 61 3.88 5.95 -17.45
CA PRO A 61 4.05 7.10 -18.32
C PRO A 61 2.74 7.90 -18.45
N ALA A 62 2.83 9.14 -18.97
CA ALA A 62 1.67 10.03 -19.09
C ALA A 62 0.57 9.45 -20.00
N GLU A 63 0.95 8.70 -21.03
CA GLU A 63 0.04 7.97 -21.93
C GLU A 63 -0.59 6.72 -21.31
N GLY A 64 -0.19 6.38 -20.08
CA GLY A 64 -0.70 5.28 -19.28
C GLY A 64 0.05 3.96 -19.43
N LEU A 65 -0.04 3.13 -18.39
CA LEU A 65 0.55 1.80 -18.34
C LEU A 65 -0.55 0.74 -18.43
N THR A 66 -0.39 -0.27 -19.28
CA THR A 66 -1.31 -1.42 -19.30
C THR A 66 -0.84 -2.47 -18.29
N LEU A 67 -1.66 -2.72 -17.27
CA LEU A 67 -1.48 -3.82 -16.33
C LEU A 67 -1.96 -5.12 -16.95
N SER A 68 -1.21 -6.19 -16.72
CA SER A 68 -1.53 -7.53 -17.20
C SER A 68 -2.26 -8.33 -16.12
N PRO A 69 -3.18 -9.25 -16.51
CA PRO A 69 -3.74 -10.22 -15.57
C PRO A 69 -2.67 -11.15 -14.97
N ASN A 70 -2.99 -11.75 -13.83
CA ASN A 70 -2.14 -12.73 -13.12
C ASN A 70 -0.79 -12.18 -12.61
N GLN A 71 -0.66 -10.85 -12.54
CA GLN A 71 0.51 -10.19 -11.96
C GLN A 71 0.07 -9.26 -10.84
N LEU A 72 0.76 -9.33 -9.70
CA LEU A 72 0.62 -8.36 -8.62
C LEU A 72 1.51 -7.15 -8.94
N TYR A 73 0.92 -5.97 -8.88
CA TYR A 73 1.64 -4.70 -8.93
C TYR A 73 1.50 -4.02 -7.58
N LEU A 74 2.63 -3.68 -6.96
CA LEU A 74 2.64 -2.87 -5.75
C LEU A 74 2.73 -1.39 -6.15
N GLY A 75 1.74 -0.61 -5.76
CA GLY A 75 1.75 0.85 -5.91
C GLY A 75 1.74 1.54 -4.57
N ARG A 76 1.64 2.87 -4.60
CA ARG A 76 1.28 3.65 -3.42
C ARG A 76 0.37 4.80 -3.76
N THR A 77 -0.27 5.35 -2.73
CA THR A 77 -0.97 6.63 -2.84
C THR A 77 0.00 7.80 -2.94
N ILE A 78 -0.43 8.88 -3.59
CA ILE A 78 0.26 10.17 -3.58
C ILE A 78 0.15 10.78 -2.18
N GLU A 79 -1.04 10.68 -1.59
CA GLU A 79 -1.32 11.25 -0.29
C GLU A 79 -0.73 10.38 0.81
N LYS A 80 0.02 11.02 1.70
CA LYS A 80 0.39 10.47 3.00
C LYS A 80 -0.75 10.74 3.96
N THR A 81 -1.19 9.71 4.69
CA THR A 81 -2.20 9.89 5.73
C THR A 81 -1.62 9.64 7.11
N THR A 82 -2.10 10.36 8.12
CA THR A 82 -1.90 10.01 9.53
C THR A 82 -3.25 9.99 10.21
N THR A 83 -3.52 8.94 11.00
CA THR A 83 -4.83 8.76 11.64
C THR A 83 -4.64 8.41 13.11
N HIS A 84 -5.30 9.16 14.00
CA HIS A 84 -5.35 8.91 15.43
C HIS A 84 -6.80 8.63 15.86
N ASN A 85 -7.01 7.87 16.93
CA ASN A 85 -8.33 7.60 17.54
C ASN A 85 -9.42 7.02 16.61
N LEU A 86 -9.06 6.68 15.39
CA LEU A 86 -9.93 6.17 14.33
C LEU A 86 -9.20 5.03 13.63
N VAL A 87 -9.98 4.16 13.01
CA VAL A 87 -9.46 3.08 12.17
C VAL A 87 -9.66 3.50 10.71
N PRO A 88 -8.59 3.81 9.98
CA PRO A 88 -8.68 4.08 8.56
C PRO A 88 -8.88 2.79 7.76
N GLN A 89 -9.68 2.82 6.71
CA GLN A 89 -9.82 1.71 5.78
C GLN A 89 -9.84 2.24 4.35
N ILE A 90 -9.07 1.60 3.47
CA ILE A 90 -9.07 1.89 2.03
C ILE A 90 -9.90 0.87 1.27
N GLU A 91 -10.61 1.34 0.26
CA GLU A 91 -11.36 0.51 -0.68
C GLU A 91 -11.20 0.99 -2.12
N GLY A 92 -11.42 0.07 -3.05
CA GLY A 92 -11.54 0.42 -4.47
C GLY A 92 -12.69 1.41 -4.72
N ARG A 93 -12.52 2.28 -5.71
CA ARG A 93 -13.64 3.07 -6.24
C ARG A 93 -14.49 2.18 -7.12
N SER A 94 -15.82 2.31 -7.05
CA SER A 94 -16.74 1.48 -7.85
C SER A 94 -16.43 1.53 -9.34
N SER A 95 -16.07 2.71 -9.88
CA SER A 95 -15.70 2.87 -11.29
C SER A 95 -14.45 2.07 -11.67
N ILE A 96 -13.46 2.00 -10.78
CA ILE A 96 -12.22 1.22 -10.98
C ILE A 96 -12.50 -0.27 -10.88
N GLY A 97 -13.26 -0.69 -9.87
CA GLY A 97 -13.67 -2.09 -9.70
C GLY A 97 -14.50 -2.62 -10.88
N ARG A 98 -15.33 -1.78 -11.52
CA ARG A 98 -16.09 -2.15 -12.73
C ARG A 98 -15.22 -2.40 -13.96
N LEU A 99 -13.98 -1.90 -13.98
CA LEU A 99 -12.99 -2.23 -15.00
C LEU A 99 -12.19 -3.50 -14.64
N GLY A 100 -12.51 -4.14 -13.51
CA GLY A 100 -11.85 -5.35 -13.05
C GLY A 100 -10.49 -5.12 -12.40
N LEU A 101 -10.23 -3.94 -11.83
CA LEU A 101 -9.01 -3.66 -11.08
C LEU A 101 -9.28 -3.68 -9.57
N PHE A 102 -8.62 -4.60 -8.88
CA PHE A 102 -8.49 -4.58 -7.43
C PHE A 102 -7.32 -3.64 -7.08
N VAL A 103 -7.52 -2.77 -6.08
CA VAL A 103 -6.50 -1.81 -5.62
C VAL A 103 -5.82 -2.25 -4.32
N HIS A 104 -6.49 -3.16 -3.61
CA HIS A 104 -5.94 -3.96 -2.53
C HIS A 104 -6.49 -5.39 -2.73
N VAL A 105 -5.72 -6.43 -2.36
CA VAL A 105 -6.19 -7.82 -2.46
C VAL A 105 -6.70 -8.27 -1.09
N THR A 106 -6.01 -7.90 -0.02
CA THR A 106 -6.33 -8.37 1.33
C THR A 106 -6.26 -7.31 2.42
N ALA A 107 -5.37 -6.32 2.31
CA ALA A 107 -5.04 -5.40 3.39
C ALA A 107 -5.63 -4.00 3.19
N GLY A 108 -6.97 -3.90 3.16
CA GLY A 108 -7.66 -2.61 3.13
C GLY A 108 -7.78 -1.94 4.50
N PHE A 109 -7.72 -2.72 5.59
CA PHE A 109 -7.87 -2.25 6.97
C PHE A 109 -6.54 -1.68 7.48
N GLY A 110 -6.54 -0.43 7.92
CA GLY A 110 -5.38 0.21 8.54
C GLY A 110 -5.51 0.31 10.05
N ASP A 111 -4.38 0.20 10.72
CA ASP A 111 -4.32 0.32 12.17
C ASP A 111 -4.47 1.77 12.64
N VAL A 112 -5.04 1.95 13.83
CA VAL A 112 -5.07 3.24 14.54
C VAL A 112 -3.64 3.72 14.83
N GLY A 113 -3.35 4.99 14.59
CA GLY A 113 -2.00 5.56 14.71
C GLY A 113 -1.15 5.41 13.44
N PHE A 114 -1.61 4.71 12.40
CA PHE A 114 -0.85 4.57 11.17
C PHE A 114 -0.59 5.94 10.51
N SER A 115 0.65 6.16 10.10
CA SER A 115 1.16 7.35 9.45
C SER A 115 2.09 6.98 8.30
N GLY A 116 1.62 7.10 7.05
CA GLY A 116 2.40 6.68 5.89
C GLY A 116 1.63 6.81 4.59
N PHE A 117 2.27 6.39 3.49
CA PHE A 117 1.58 6.16 2.23
C PHE A 117 0.90 4.79 2.26
N TRP A 118 -0.25 4.70 1.62
CA TRP A 118 -0.95 3.42 1.50
C TRP A 118 -0.32 2.62 0.38
N THR A 119 0.20 1.44 0.70
CA THR A 119 0.64 0.49 -0.32
C THR A 119 -0.59 -0.12 -0.98
N LEU A 120 -0.61 -0.12 -2.31
CA LEU A 120 -1.70 -0.64 -3.13
C LEU A 120 -1.29 -2.01 -3.67
N GLU A 121 -2.04 -3.05 -3.36
CA GLU A 121 -1.87 -4.39 -3.91
C GLU A 121 -2.75 -4.51 -5.16
N MET A 122 -2.25 -4.02 -6.29
CA MET A 122 -3.05 -3.88 -7.50
C MET A 122 -3.05 -5.19 -8.31
N PHE A 123 -4.25 -5.70 -8.59
CA PHE A 123 -4.44 -6.92 -9.38
C PHE A 123 -5.54 -6.71 -10.43
N ALA A 124 -5.19 -6.95 -11.69
CA ALA A 124 -6.10 -6.76 -12.82
C ALA A 124 -6.73 -8.11 -13.23
N VAL A 125 -8.06 -8.15 -13.35
CA VAL A 125 -8.79 -9.30 -13.91
C VAL A 125 -8.66 -9.32 -15.44
N GLN A 126 -8.71 -8.15 -16.06
CA GLN A 126 -8.56 -7.93 -17.49
C GLN A 126 -7.42 -6.95 -17.74
N PRO A 127 -6.76 -6.98 -18.91
CA PRO A 127 -5.79 -5.95 -19.26
C PRO A 127 -6.43 -4.56 -19.13
N ILE A 128 -5.86 -3.71 -18.27
CA ILE A 128 -6.40 -2.39 -17.95
C ILE A 128 -5.30 -1.35 -18.08
N ARG A 129 -5.60 -0.22 -18.72
CA ARG A 129 -4.69 0.92 -18.75
C ARG A 129 -4.96 1.85 -17.57
N ILE A 130 -3.92 2.11 -16.79
CA ILE A 130 -3.92 3.04 -15.65
C ILE A 130 -3.08 4.28 -15.97
N TYR A 131 -3.31 5.36 -15.22
CA TYR A 131 -2.64 6.64 -15.40
C TYR A 131 -2.18 7.17 -14.04
N PRO A 132 -1.04 7.87 -13.96
CA PRO A 132 -0.59 8.47 -12.71
C PRO A 132 -1.54 9.60 -12.28
N GLY A 133 -1.67 9.81 -10.97
CA GLY A 133 -2.49 10.88 -10.40
C GLY A 133 -4.00 10.65 -10.43
N VAL A 134 -4.48 9.55 -11.03
CA VAL A 134 -5.92 9.25 -10.99
C VAL A 134 -6.34 8.93 -9.55
N PRO A 135 -7.51 9.41 -9.09
CA PRO A 135 -8.09 8.95 -7.82
C PRO A 135 -8.38 7.45 -7.95
N ILE A 136 -7.59 6.60 -7.29
CA ILE A 136 -7.55 5.15 -7.55
C ILE A 136 -8.34 4.37 -6.51
N CYS A 137 -8.23 4.78 -5.25
CA CYS A 137 -8.96 4.21 -4.12
C CYS A 137 -9.60 5.34 -3.31
N GLN A 138 -10.27 4.96 -2.23
CA GLN A 138 -10.87 5.90 -1.29
C GLN A 138 -10.61 5.41 0.13
N ILE A 139 -10.37 6.33 1.05
CA ILE A 139 -10.23 6.08 2.47
C ILE A 139 -11.47 6.53 3.22
N PHE A 140 -11.90 5.76 4.20
CA PHE A 140 -12.93 6.13 5.17
C PHE A 140 -12.50 5.70 6.56
N TYR A 141 -13.21 6.20 7.57
CA TYR A 141 -12.77 6.11 8.95
C TYR A 141 -13.86 5.52 9.81
N HIS A 142 -13.50 4.49 10.56
CA HIS A 142 -14.33 3.92 11.61
C HIS A 142 -13.97 4.53 12.96
N GLU A 143 -14.99 4.85 13.74
CA GLU A 143 -14.80 5.18 15.15
C GLU A 143 -14.34 3.95 15.93
N LEU A 144 -13.38 4.16 16.81
CA LEU A 144 -12.84 3.17 17.72
C LEU A 144 -13.33 3.44 19.15
N THR A 145 -13.63 2.39 19.91
CA THR A 145 -14.14 2.48 21.30
C THR A 145 -13.25 1.71 22.26
N GLY A 146 -12.98 2.27 23.44
CA GLY A 146 -12.16 1.66 24.48
C GLY A 146 -10.76 2.27 24.58
N GLU A 147 -9.88 1.62 25.34
CA GLU A 147 -8.47 2.00 25.40
C GLU A 147 -7.78 1.69 24.08
N VAL A 148 -6.97 2.63 23.59
CA VAL A 148 -6.33 2.56 22.27
C VAL A 148 -4.83 2.38 22.45
N THR A 149 -4.27 1.40 21.75
CA THR A 149 -2.82 1.27 21.54
C THR A 149 -2.53 1.55 20.08
N GLU A 150 -1.69 2.56 19.83
CA GLU A 150 -1.37 2.97 18.46
C GLU A 150 -0.37 2.02 17.79
N TYR A 151 -0.45 1.98 16.47
CA TYR A 151 0.44 1.22 15.61
C TYR A 151 1.88 1.74 15.67
N ALA A 152 2.80 0.85 16.04
CA ALA A 152 4.22 1.11 16.11
C ALA A 152 5.03 -0.08 15.56
N SER A 153 4.72 -0.50 14.33
CA SER A 153 5.36 -1.65 13.69
C SER A 153 6.01 -1.30 12.35
N LYS A 154 6.53 -2.31 11.65
CA LYS A 154 7.49 -2.24 10.53
C LYS A 154 7.06 -1.42 9.30
N TYR A 155 5.78 -1.07 9.16
CA TYR A 155 5.30 -0.26 8.04
C TYR A 155 5.00 1.20 8.42
N GLN A 156 5.20 1.56 9.69
CA GLN A 156 4.96 2.89 10.21
C GLN A 156 5.94 3.89 9.59
N HIS A 157 5.46 5.08 9.22
CA HIS A 157 6.25 6.14 8.58
C HIS A 157 6.97 5.72 7.29
N ASN A 158 6.39 4.77 6.54
CA ASN A 158 6.89 4.45 5.21
C ASN A 158 6.98 5.71 4.32
N ARG A 159 7.95 5.71 3.41
CA ARG A 159 8.27 6.86 2.56
C ARG A 159 8.12 6.58 1.06
N ASP A 160 7.84 5.33 0.71
CA ASP A 160 7.82 4.84 -0.66
C ASP A 160 6.94 3.58 -0.76
N ILE A 161 6.85 2.99 -1.96
CA ILE A 161 6.19 1.71 -2.20
C ILE A 161 6.91 0.67 -1.36
N GLN A 162 6.18 0.05 -0.45
CA GLN A 162 6.78 -0.81 0.56
C GLN A 162 6.53 -2.29 0.21
N PRO A 163 7.57 -3.05 -0.17
CA PRO A 163 7.45 -4.50 -0.30
C PRO A 163 7.23 -5.14 1.07
N SER A 164 6.81 -6.41 1.07
CA SER A 164 6.56 -7.14 2.30
C SER A 164 7.82 -7.27 3.17
N LEU A 165 7.69 -6.87 4.43
CA LEU A 165 8.69 -7.07 5.50
C LEU A 165 8.32 -8.27 6.38
N LEU A 166 7.57 -9.24 5.86
CA LEU A 166 7.14 -10.40 6.64
C LEU A 166 8.31 -11.27 7.12
N HIS A 167 9.39 -11.35 6.33
CA HIS A 167 10.59 -12.09 6.68
C HIS A 167 11.24 -11.65 8.00
N GLU A 168 11.05 -10.40 8.42
CA GLU A 168 11.56 -9.87 9.70
C GLU A 168 10.90 -10.56 10.92
N GLU A 169 9.66 -11.03 10.77
CA GLU A 169 8.95 -11.79 11.81
C GLU A 169 9.54 -13.19 11.99
N PHE A 170 9.98 -13.81 10.89
CA PHE A 170 10.65 -15.12 10.93
C PHE A 170 12.06 -15.04 11.53
N ALA A 171 12.75 -13.91 11.36
CA ALA A 171 14.11 -13.73 11.84
C ALA A 171 14.21 -13.38 13.35
N GLY A 172 13.07 -13.34 14.07
CA GLY A 172 13.03 -13.02 15.49
C GLY A 172 13.62 -11.64 15.83
N GLY A 173 13.53 -10.67 14.90
CA GLY A 173 14.08 -9.33 15.06
C GLY A 173 15.58 -9.19 14.75
N LYS A 174 16.23 -10.17 14.10
CA LYS A 174 17.59 -10.03 13.57
C LYS A 174 17.54 -9.74 12.07
N THR A 175 18.18 -8.66 11.63
CA THR A 175 18.33 -8.31 10.21
C THR A 175 18.88 -9.48 9.39
N PRO A 176 18.30 -9.81 8.23
CA PRO A 176 18.85 -10.85 7.36
C PRO A 176 20.21 -10.42 6.81
N ASP A 177 21.17 -11.34 6.84
CA ASP A 177 22.45 -11.21 6.13
C ASP A 177 22.19 -11.24 4.60
N PRO A 178 22.44 -10.15 3.86
CA PRO A 178 21.98 -10.04 2.48
C PRO A 178 22.76 -10.89 1.48
N GLN A 179 23.79 -11.63 1.87
CA GLN A 179 24.55 -12.48 0.93
C GLN A 179 25.27 -13.61 1.65
N LEU A 180 24.68 -14.81 1.68
CA LEU A 180 25.49 -16.02 1.72
C LEU A 180 26.03 -16.26 0.30
N PRO A 181 27.36 -16.21 0.07
CA PRO A 181 27.92 -16.60 -1.21
C PRO A 181 27.60 -18.07 -1.46
N LEU A 182 27.08 -18.38 -2.65
CA LEU A 182 26.95 -19.76 -3.11
C LEU A 182 28.36 -20.36 -3.22
N GLU A 183 28.65 -21.40 -2.43
CA GLU A 183 29.87 -22.18 -2.61
C GLU A 183 29.77 -22.99 -3.90
N PHE A 184 30.27 -22.42 -4.99
CA PHE A 184 30.57 -23.17 -6.19
C PHE A 184 31.86 -23.96 -5.97
N GLY A 185 31.69 -25.25 -5.68
CA GLY A 185 32.61 -26.37 -5.84
C GLY A 185 34.12 -26.11 -5.77
N ASN A 186 34.76 -26.62 -4.72
CA ASN A 186 36.14 -27.09 -4.80
C ASN A 186 36.17 -28.60 -5.06
N GLY A 187 35.96 -28.96 -6.33
CA GLY A 187 36.60 -30.16 -6.85
C GLY A 187 38.06 -29.85 -7.16
N THR A 188 39.01 -30.34 -6.37
CA THR A 188 40.16 -31.12 -6.87
C THR A 188 41.08 -31.65 -5.76
N LYS A 189 41.39 -32.94 -5.91
CA LYS A 189 42.64 -33.66 -5.55
C LYS A 189 42.96 -33.87 -4.06
N ARG A 190 42.72 -35.09 -3.58
CA ARG A 190 43.77 -36.12 -3.44
C ARG A 190 43.18 -37.51 -3.62
#